data_AF-A0A837CRK5-F1
#
_entry.id   AF-A0A837CRK5-F1
#
_cell.length_a   1.000
_cell.length_b   1.000
_cell.length_c   1.000
_cell.angle_alpha   90.00
_cell.angle_beta   90.00
_cell.angle_gamma   90.00
#
_symmetry.space_group_name_H-M   'P 1'
#
loop_
_entity.id
_entity.type
_entity.pdbx_description
1 polymer ?
#
loop_
_entity_poly.entity_id
_entity_poly.type
_entity_poly.pdbx_seq_one_letter_code
_entity_poly.pdbx_strand_id
1 'polypeptide(L)'
;MLLLGRKTSLERVAAFLLEMDERLAHPAMMLLPMNRRDIADYLGITLETVSRAFSILRDEALLRFDGNIQRRIELLDRHALAEFDA
;
A
#
# COMPACT_ATOMS: atom_id res chain seq x y z
N MET A 1 6.60 -18.26 4.06
CA MET A 1 5.50 -19.25 4.00
C MET A 1 4.20 -18.45 4.05
N LEU A 2 3.42 -18.50 2.97
CA LEU A 2 2.47 -17.45 2.57
C LEU A 2 1.15 -17.51 3.38
N LEU A 3 1.00 -16.68 4.41
CA LEU A 3 -0.21 -16.48 5.22
C LEU A 3 -1.30 -15.67 4.47
N LEU A 4 -1.53 -15.94 3.19
CA LEU A 4 -2.48 -15.16 2.38
C LEU A 4 -3.97 -15.41 2.75
N GLY A 5 -4.26 -16.44 3.55
CA GLY A 5 -5.63 -16.80 3.92
C GLY A 5 -6.23 -16.04 5.11
N ARG A 6 -5.44 -15.23 5.83
CA ARG A 6 -5.90 -14.51 7.05
C ARG A 6 -5.79 -12.99 6.99
N LYS A 7 -5.15 -12.44 5.95
CA LYS A 7 -4.93 -10.99 5.88
C LYS A 7 -6.21 -10.24 5.51
N THR A 8 -6.55 -9.22 6.29
CA THR A 8 -7.60 -8.25 5.95
C THR A 8 -7.19 -7.44 4.72
N SER A 9 -8.16 -6.81 4.05
CA SER A 9 -7.85 -6.01 2.85
C SER A 9 -6.88 -4.86 3.13
N LEU A 10 -6.86 -4.32 4.34
CA LEU A 10 -5.91 -3.28 4.75
C LEU A 10 -4.49 -3.84 4.83
N GLU A 11 -4.33 -4.98 5.50
CA GLU A 11 -3.05 -5.68 5.66
C GLU A 11 -2.48 -6.10 4.29
N ARG A 12 -3.33 -6.56 3.37
CA ARG A 12 -2.92 -6.90 2.00
C ARG A 12 -2.39 -5.68 1.23
N VAL A 13 -2.98 -4.51 1.43
CA VAL A 13 -2.53 -3.26 0.80
C VAL A 13 -1.23 -2.76 1.45
N ALA A 14 -1.11 -2.84 2.77
CA ALA A 14 0.13 -2.50 3.49
C ALA A 14 1.29 -3.39 3.04
N ALA A 15 1.07 -4.71 2.97
CA ALA A 15 2.04 -5.68 2.47
C ALA A 15 2.50 -5.36 1.04
N PHE A 16 1.55 -5.05 0.15
CA PHE A 16 1.85 -4.64 -1.22
C PHE A 16 2.73 -3.38 -1.28
N LEU A 17 2.43 -2.38 -0.45
CA LEU A 17 3.23 -1.14 -0.41
C LEU A 17 4.65 -1.39 0.09
N LEU A 18 4.83 -2.24 1.11
CA LEU A 18 6.14 -2.65 1.60
C LEU A 18 6.93 -3.43 0.54
N GLU A 19 6.27 -4.37 -0.16
CA GLU A 19 6.88 -5.12 -1.27
C GLU A 19 7.38 -4.16 -2.37
N MET A 20 6.57 -3.16 -2.74
CA MET A 20 6.97 -2.18 -3.75
C MET A 20 8.11 -1.27 -3.27
N ASP A 21 8.13 -0.91 -1.98
CA ASP A 21 9.18 -0.07 -1.38
C ASP A 21 10.52 -0.79 -1.36
N GLU A 22 10.52 -2.07 -0.96
CA GLU A 22 11.69 -2.94 -1.01
C GLU A 22 12.20 -3.13 -2.45
N ARG A 23 11.31 -3.43 -3.40
CA ARG A 23 11.67 -3.63 -4.82
C ARG A 23 12.26 -2.38 -5.48
N LEU A 24 11.94 -1.19 -4.97
CA LEU A 24 12.46 0.09 -5.45
C LEU A 24 13.66 0.58 -4.61
N ALA A 25 14.21 -0.26 -3.73
CA ALA A 25 15.33 0.04 -2.84
C ALA A 25 15.05 1.19 -1.86
N HIS A 26 13.89 1.14 -1.19
CA HIS A 26 13.45 2.07 -0.14
C HIS A 26 13.53 3.55 -0.55
N PRO A 27 12.87 3.95 -1.64
CA PRO A 27 12.96 5.33 -2.11
C PRO A 27 12.31 6.29 -1.09
N ALA A 28 12.79 7.54 -1.07
CA ALA A 28 12.09 8.60 -0.33
C ALA A 28 10.65 8.82 -0.87
N MET A 29 10.45 8.56 -2.17
CA MET A 29 9.15 8.63 -2.82
C MET A 29 9.03 7.50 -3.85
N MET A 30 7.98 6.71 -3.71
CA MET A 30 7.61 5.67 -4.64
C MET A 30 6.69 6.21 -5.74
N LEU A 31 6.98 5.86 -6.99
CA LEU A 31 6.05 6.02 -8.10
C LEU A 31 5.54 4.65 -8.51
N LEU A 32 4.28 4.35 -8.20
CA LEU A 32 3.64 3.13 -8.68
C LEU A 32 3.35 3.24 -10.19
N PRO A 33 3.84 2.31 -11.03
CA PRO A 33 3.60 2.36 -12.47
C PRO A 33 2.13 2.07 -12.83
N MET A 34 1.44 1.35 -11.95
CA MET A 34 0.07 0.88 -12.11
C MET A 34 -0.96 1.77 -11.38
N ASN A 35 -2.24 1.63 -11.74
CA ASN A 35 -3.34 2.36 -11.12
C ASN A 35 -4.05 1.52 -10.03
N ARG A 36 -5.04 2.10 -9.32
CA ARG A 36 -5.78 1.43 -8.23
C ARG A 36 -6.55 0.19 -8.67
N ARG A 37 -7.06 0.17 -9.91
CA ARG A 37 -7.73 -1.01 -10.50
C ARG A 37 -6.74 -2.14 -10.71
N ASP A 38 -5.57 -1.85 -11.26
CA ASP A 38 -4.53 -2.86 -11.45
C ASP A 38 -4.05 -3.45 -10.11
N ILE A 39 -3.96 -2.61 -9.07
CA ILE A 39 -3.65 -3.06 -7.69
C ILE A 39 -4.78 -3.95 -7.14
N ALA A 40 -6.03 -3.55 -7.36
CA ALA A 40 -7.20 -4.33 -6.96
C ALA A 40 -7.23 -5.71 -7.64
N ASP A 41 -6.95 -5.77 -8.93
CA ASP A 41 -6.88 -7.01 -9.71
C ASP A 41 -5.74 -7.92 -9.20
N TYR A 42 -4.56 -7.35 -8.94
CA TYR A 42 -3.43 -8.09 -8.35
C TYR A 42 -3.76 -8.65 -6.96
N LEU A 43 -4.43 -7.85 -6.13
CA LEU A 43 -4.83 -8.24 -4.79
C LEU A 43 -6.15 -9.01 -4.75
N GLY A 44 -6.83 -9.27 -5.87
CA GLY A 44 -8.14 -9.94 -5.87
C GLY A 44 -9.17 -9.32 -4.92
N ILE A 45 -9.17 -7.99 -4.78
CA ILE A 45 -10.14 -7.19 -4.01
C ILE A 45 -10.67 -6.07 -4.89
N THR A 46 -11.68 -5.32 -4.45
CA THR A 46 -12.25 -4.24 -5.28
C THR A 46 -11.40 -2.97 -5.22
N LEU A 47 -11.50 -2.12 -6.25
CA LEU A 47 -10.80 -0.83 -6.29
C LEU A 47 -11.24 0.10 -5.16
N GLU A 48 -12.50 0.04 -4.75
CA GLU A 48 -13.06 0.79 -3.62
C GLU A 48 -12.41 0.33 -2.31
N THR A 49 -12.17 -0.98 -2.17
CA THR A 49 -11.50 -1.55 -1.01
C THR A 49 -10.04 -1.09 -0.94
N VAL A 50 -9.33 -1.11 -2.07
CA VAL A 50 -7.98 -0.56 -2.16
C VAL A 50 -8.00 0.94 -1.81
N SER A 51 -8.90 1.71 -2.41
CA SER A 51 -9.01 3.15 -2.18
C SER A 51 -9.29 3.49 -0.72
N ARG A 52 -10.16 2.71 -0.06
CA ARG A 52 -10.44 2.84 1.37
C ARG A 52 -9.21 2.51 2.22
N ALA A 53 -8.47 1.44 1.90
CA ALA A 53 -7.25 1.11 2.61
C ALA A 53 -6.20 2.23 2.50
N PHE A 54 -6.01 2.78 1.30
CA PHE A 54 -5.14 3.94 1.09
C PHE A 54 -5.55 5.17 1.91
N SER A 55 -6.86 5.46 2.00
CA SER A 55 -7.35 6.54 2.85
C SER A 55 -7.08 6.27 4.32
N ILE A 56 -7.31 5.05 4.82
CA ILE A 56 -7.02 4.67 6.20
C ILE A 56 -5.53 4.85 6.51
N LEU A 57 -4.63 4.31 5.68
CA LEU A 57 -3.19 4.44 5.89
C LEU A 57 -2.71 5.91 5.86
N ARG A 58 -3.33 6.74 5.02
CA ARG A 58 -3.07 8.18 5.01
C ARG A 58 -3.55 8.87 6.28
N ASP A 59 -4.76 8.55 6.73
CA ASP A 59 -5.38 9.18 7.91
C ASP A 59 -4.64 8.77 9.20
N GLU A 60 -4.06 7.56 9.24
CA GLU A 60 -3.13 7.08 10.26
C GLU A 60 -1.69 7.65 10.13
N ALA A 61 -1.46 8.58 9.19
CA ALA A 61 -0.15 9.18 8.92
C ALA A 61 0.98 8.18 8.58
N LEU A 62 0.63 7.03 8.00
CA LEU A 62 1.60 6.00 7.57
C LEU A 62 2.12 6.24 6.16
N LEU A 63 1.33 6.96 5.34
CA LEU A 63 1.72 7.37 3.99
C LEU A 63 1.18 8.75 3.65
N ARG A 64 1.79 9.39 2.65
CA ARG A 64 1.23 10.57 1.98
C ARG A 64 1.25 10.43 0.47
N PHE A 65 0.34 11.15 -0.18
CA PHE A 65 0.36 11.33 -1.63
C PHE A 65 1.11 12.61 -1.99
N ASP A 66 1.90 12.55 -3.06
CA ASP A 66 2.56 13.72 -3.64
C ASP A 66 1.84 14.18 -4.92
N GLY A 67 1.27 15.38 -4.85
CA GLY A 67 0.55 16.01 -5.96
C GLY A 67 -0.82 15.40 -6.29
N ASN A 68 -1.33 15.72 -7.48
CA ASN A 68 -2.68 15.32 -7.91
C ASN A 68 -2.77 13.84 -8.34
N ILE A 69 -1.62 13.18 -8.54
CA ILE A 69 -1.56 11.81 -9.03
C ILE A 69 -1.34 10.89 -7.83
N GLN A 70 -2.38 10.16 -7.42
CA GLN A 70 -2.35 9.21 -6.28
C GLN A 70 -1.44 7.97 -6.49
N ARG A 71 -0.49 8.04 -7.42
CA ARG A 71 0.54 7.02 -7.69
C ARG A 71 1.91 7.40 -7.11
N ARG A 72 2.11 8.67 -6.74
CA ARG A 72 3.31 9.13 -6.02
C ARG A 72 3.02 9.02 -4.53
N ILE A 73 3.71 8.12 -3.85
CA ILE A 73 3.47 7.76 -2.46
C ILE A 73 4.78 7.88 -1.71
N GLU A 74 4.74 8.51 -0.54
CA GLU A 74 5.83 8.46 0.42
C GLU A 74 5.36 7.71 1.65
N LEU A 75 6.15 6.71 2.06
CA LEU A 75 5.92 5.97 3.29
C LEU A 75 6.57 6.74 4.44
N LEU A 76 5.74 7.20 5.38
CA LEU A 76 6.15 8.03 6.50
C LEU A 76 6.71 7.17 7.64
N ASP A 77 6.11 6.00 7.87
CA ASP A 77 6.57 5.03 8.85
C ASP A 77 6.46 3.60 8.31
N ARG A 78 7.61 3.06 7.89
CA ARG A 78 7.71 1.68 7.37
C ARG A 78 7.55 0.64 8.46
N HIS A 79 7.95 0.95 9.69
CA HIS A 79 7.88 0.02 10.80
C HIS A 79 6.42 -0.17 11.22
N ALA A 80 5.71 0.94 11.45
CA ALA A 80 4.28 0.91 11.78
C ALA A 80 3.46 0.28 10.65
N LEU A 81 3.82 0.51 9.38
CA LEU A 81 3.16 -0.16 8.25
C LEU A 81 3.41 -1.68 8.24
N ALA A 82 4.58 -2.14 8.67
CA ALA A 82 4.92 -3.56 8.77
C ALA A 82 4.20 -4.27 9.93
N GLU A 83 3.73 -3.54 10.95
CA GLU A 83 2.89 -4.12 12.03
C GLU A 83 1.51 -4.58 11.51
N PHE A 84 1.03 -4.02 10.39
CA PHE A 84 -0.14 -4.55 9.68
C PHE A 84 0.15 -5.86 8.92
N ASP A 85 1.40 -6.28 8.79
CA ASP A 85 1.74 -7.53 8.07
C ASP A 85 1.67 -8.79 8.95
N ALA A 86 1.44 -8.62 10.27
CA ALA A 86 1.55 -9.64 11.32
C ALA A 86 0.41 -10.68 11.35
#